data_AF-A0AA87YQD0-F1
#
_entry.id   AF-A0AA87YQD0-F1
#
_cell.length_a   1.000
_cell.length_b   1.000
_cell.length_c   1.000
_cell.angle_alpha   90.00
_cell.angle_beta   90.00
_cell.angle_gamma   90.00
#
_symmetry.space_group_name_H-M   'P 1'
#
loop_
_entity.id
_entity.type
_entity.pdbx_description
1 polymer ?
#
loop_
_entity_poly.entity_id
_entity_poly.type
_entity_poly.pdbx_seq_one_letter_code
_entity_poly.pdbx_strand_id
1 'polypeptide(L)'
;MMYYNSEILAAQQDEFTSMKQGSMTVLEAVKKFEQLAHLCPELISNETAKVRRMMKMFRTDIAKQVSAGSSPPTQVSDCISRAIRAEYWINQDKEARAQIFKAKKEEKTVVKQFQPRQNQESYPKGQINNSGQNSKQFGKNKRKGNAIGQDLIVIKLQDYDVILGMDFLIPKFLN
;
A
#
# COMPACT_ATOMS: atom_id res chain seq x y z
N MET A 1 34.25 32.74 -18.61
CA MET A 1 33.14 31.94 -19.16
C MET A 1 32.25 31.49 -18.02
N MET A 2 30.96 31.82 -18.07
CA MET A 2 30.01 31.62 -16.96
C MET A 2 29.48 30.18 -16.94
N TYR A 3 30.20 29.27 -16.28
CA TYR A 3 29.78 27.87 -16.07
C TYR A 3 28.56 27.71 -15.13
N TYR A 4 28.21 28.77 -14.40
CA TYR A 4 27.16 28.74 -13.37
C TYR A 4 25.77 28.44 -13.95
N ASN A 5 25.49 28.82 -15.21
CA ASN A 5 24.17 28.64 -15.80
C ASN A 5 23.89 27.18 -16.19
N SER A 6 24.87 26.46 -16.74
CA SER A 6 24.68 25.05 -17.12
C SER A 6 24.50 24.13 -15.91
N GLU A 7 25.23 24.39 -14.83
CA GLU A 7 25.11 23.58 -13.59
C GLU A 7 23.75 23.79 -12.92
N ILE A 8 23.24 25.02 -12.88
CA ILE A 8 21.90 25.31 -12.34
C ILE A 8 20.81 24.63 -13.18
N LEU A 9 20.91 24.71 -14.52
CA LEU A 9 19.94 24.07 -15.40
C LEU A 9 19.95 22.55 -15.24
N ALA A 10 21.13 21.93 -15.18
CA ALA A 10 21.25 20.50 -14.91
C ALA A 10 20.63 20.12 -13.56
N ALA A 11 20.91 20.89 -12.50
CA ALA A 11 20.33 20.65 -11.19
C ALA A 11 18.80 20.78 -11.18
N GLN A 12 18.24 21.73 -11.91
CA GLN A 12 16.78 21.89 -12.06
C GLN A 12 16.14 20.73 -12.82
N GLN A 13 16.79 20.27 -13.90
CA GLN A 13 16.35 19.10 -14.66
C GLN A 13 16.40 17.82 -13.82
N ASP A 14 17.43 17.66 -13.00
CA ASP A 14 17.59 16.55 -12.06
C ASP A 14 16.53 16.60 -10.95
N GLU A 15 16.24 17.79 -10.38
CA GLU A 15 15.16 17.96 -9.41
C GLU A 15 13.81 17.58 -10.04
N PHE A 16 13.54 18.08 -11.25
CA PHE A 16 12.31 17.74 -11.96
C PHE A 16 12.19 16.24 -12.24
N THR A 17 13.29 15.59 -12.63
CA THR A 17 13.34 14.16 -12.99
C THR A 17 13.35 13.23 -11.77
N SER A 18 13.85 13.70 -10.64
CA SER A 18 13.84 12.96 -9.37
C SER A 18 12.60 13.24 -8.52
N MET A 19 11.78 14.26 -8.86
CA MET A 19 10.59 14.63 -8.10
C MET A 19 9.65 13.43 -7.84
N LYS A 20 9.26 13.29 -6.58
CA LYS A 20 8.25 12.34 -6.08
C LYS A 20 7.24 13.06 -5.21
N GLN A 21 6.02 12.53 -5.16
CA GLN A 21 4.96 13.03 -4.30
C GLN A 21 5.34 12.92 -2.81
N GLY A 22 5.98 11.82 -2.39
CA GLY A 22 6.39 11.63 -1.00
C GLY A 22 5.20 11.68 -0.03
N SER A 23 5.28 12.54 0.98
CA SER A 23 4.20 12.79 1.95
C SER A 23 3.23 13.91 1.57
N MET A 24 3.46 14.59 0.43
CA MET A 24 2.56 15.64 -0.04
C MET A 24 1.24 15.07 -0.50
N THR A 25 0.18 15.86 -0.37
CA THR A 25 -1.08 15.59 -1.06
C THR A 25 -0.88 15.61 -2.57
N VAL A 26 -1.80 15.00 -3.32
CA VAL A 26 -1.76 15.03 -4.79
C VAL A 26 -1.74 16.47 -5.30
N LEU A 27 -2.52 17.37 -4.71
CA LEU A 27 -2.64 18.74 -5.17
C LEU A 27 -1.33 19.55 -4.95
N GLU A 28 -0.71 19.40 -3.78
CA GLU A 28 0.58 20.02 -3.50
C GLU A 28 1.69 19.51 -4.42
N ALA A 29 1.70 18.19 -4.68
CA ALA A 29 2.63 17.59 -5.62
C ALA A 29 2.42 18.13 -7.04
N VAL A 30 1.18 18.24 -7.50
CA VAL A 30 0.86 18.81 -8.81
C VAL A 30 1.32 20.28 -8.90
N LYS A 31 1.08 21.08 -7.86
CA LYS A 31 1.53 22.48 -7.83
C LYS A 31 3.05 22.60 -7.94
N LYS A 32 3.80 21.83 -7.14
CA LYS A 32 5.27 21.81 -7.23
C LYS A 32 5.76 21.31 -8.59
N PHE A 33 5.06 20.33 -9.15
CA PHE A 33 5.37 19.78 -10.47
C PHE A 33 5.24 20.83 -11.57
N GLU A 34 4.19 21.65 -11.54
CA GLU A 34 3.99 22.73 -12.51
C GLU A 34 5.05 23.82 -12.41
N GLN A 35 5.49 24.15 -11.20
CA GLN A 35 6.59 25.09 -10.98
C GLN A 35 7.89 24.59 -11.62
N LEU A 36 8.26 23.33 -11.37
CA LEU A 36 9.45 22.73 -11.96
C LEU A 36 9.31 22.50 -13.47
N ALA A 37 8.11 22.16 -13.95
CA ALA A 37 7.81 22.02 -15.36
C ALA A 37 8.03 23.33 -16.13
N HIS A 38 7.69 24.47 -15.53
CA HIS A 38 7.92 25.78 -16.13
C HIS A 38 9.40 26.11 -16.30
N LEU A 39 10.25 25.63 -15.39
CA LEU A 39 11.70 25.79 -15.46
C LEU A 39 12.35 24.83 -16.47
N CYS A 40 11.69 23.72 -16.80
CA CYS A 40 12.22 22.67 -17.67
C CYS A 40 11.29 22.34 -18.86
N PRO A 41 10.94 23.32 -19.72
CA PRO A 41 9.99 23.11 -20.81
C PRO A 41 10.45 22.04 -21.81
N GLU A 42 11.77 21.88 -22.00
CA GLU A 42 12.35 20.87 -22.89
C GLU A 42 12.05 19.42 -22.46
N LEU A 43 11.87 19.19 -21.15
CA LEU A 43 11.58 17.85 -20.61
C LEU A 43 10.10 17.46 -20.75
N ILE A 44 9.23 18.42 -21.06
CA ILE A 44 7.78 18.20 -21.21
C ILE A 44 7.30 18.78 -22.53
N SER A 45 7.75 18.18 -23.62
CA SER A 45 7.43 18.64 -24.97
C SER A 45 5.98 18.42 -25.38
N ASN A 46 5.25 17.49 -24.74
CA ASN A 46 3.86 17.20 -25.06
C ASN A 46 3.06 16.71 -23.84
N GLU A 47 1.73 16.69 -23.99
CA GLU A 47 0.80 16.30 -22.92
C GLU A 47 1.03 14.86 -22.45
N THR A 48 1.28 13.93 -23.37
CA THR A 48 1.55 12.52 -23.04
C THR A 48 2.83 12.38 -22.20
N ALA A 49 3.88 13.13 -22.51
CA ALA A 49 5.11 13.17 -21.72
C ALA A 49 4.83 13.75 -20.32
N LYS A 50 4.00 14.79 -20.22
CA LYS A 50 3.54 15.36 -18.95
C LYS A 50 2.83 14.31 -18.10
N VAL A 51 1.85 13.60 -18.67
CA VAL A 51 1.12 12.54 -17.98
C VAL A 51 2.03 11.40 -17.54
N ARG A 52 2.91 10.91 -18.42
CA ARG A 52 3.89 9.86 -18.07
C ARG A 52 4.80 10.28 -16.92
N ARG A 53 5.22 11.55 -16.91
CA ARG A 53 6.04 12.10 -15.84
C ARG A 53 5.26 12.21 -14.54
N MET A 54 4.01 12.69 -14.57
CA MET A 54 3.12 12.74 -13.40
C MET A 54 2.88 11.33 -12.81
N MET A 55 2.65 10.32 -13.66
CA MET A 55 2.53 8.93 -13.22
C MET A 55 3.76 8.41 -12.48
N LYS A 56 4.97 8.84 -12.89
CA LYS A 56 6.23 8.51 -12.19
C LYS A 56 6.42 9.31 -10.91
N MET A 57 5.82 10.49 -10.80
CA MET A 57 5.88 11.36 -9.62
C MET A 57 4.97 10.84 -8.50
N PHE A 58 3.75 10.38 -8.83
CA PHE A 58 2.78 9.90 -7.85
C PHE A 58 3.29 8.73 -7.02
N ARG A 59 2.76 8.60 -5.80
CA ARG A 59 2.97 7.42 -4.97
C ARG A 59 2.48 6.16 -5.68
N THR A 60 3.12 5.02 -5.42
CA THR A 60 2.86 3.77 -6.16
C THR A 60 1.42 3.25 -5.98
N ASP A 61 0.84 3.43 -4.80
CA ASP A 61 -0.57 3.10 -4.50
C ASP A 61 -1.53 3.93 -5.35
N ILE A 62 -1.32 5.25 -5.42
CA ILE A 62 -2.10 6.17 -6.26
C ILE A 62 -1.88 5.86 -7.73
N ALA A 63 -0.63 5.73 -8.18
CA ALA A 63 -0.31 5.47 -9.59
C ALA A 63 -0.97 4.17 -10.10
N LYS A 64 -1.03 3.12 -9.27
CA LYS A 64 -1.75 1.89 -9.60
C LYS A 64 -3.24 2.15 -9.85
N GLN A 65 -3.89 2.90 -8.95
CA GLN A 65 -5.30 3.27 -9.10
C GLN A 65 -5.55 4.17 -10.32
N VAL A 66 -4.65 5.13 -10.59
CA VAL A 66 -4.75 6.01 -11.75
C VAL A 66 -4.61 5.24 -13.06
N SER A 67 -3.71 4.24 -13.09
CA SER A 67 -3.52 3.35 -14.25
C SER A 67 -4.61 2.30 -14.41
N ALA A 68 -5.42 2.06 -13.38
CA ALA A 68 -6.46 1.05 -13.42
C ALA A 68 -7.63 1.48 -14.33
N GLY A 69 -8.38 0.49 -14.82
CA GLY A 69 -9.49 0.68 -15.76
C GLY A 69 -9.18 0.14 -17.15
N SER A 70 -9.99 0.55 -18.13
CA SER A 70 -9.87 0.09 -19.53
C SER A 70 -8.63 0.64 -20.22
N SER A 71 -8.20 1.86 -19.89
CA SER A 71 -6.98 2.47 -20.41
C SER A 71 -6.33 3.44 -19.42
N PRO A 72 -4.99 3.59 -19.45
CA PRO A 72 -4.29 4.65 -18.73
C PRO A 72 -4.74 6.05 -19.16
N PRO A 73 -4.60 7.07 -18.31
CA PRO A 73 -4.93 8.44 -18.68
C PRO A 73 -4.02 8.94 -19.80
N THR A 74 -4.59 9.66 -20.76
CA THR A 74 -3.87 10.31 -21.87
C THR A 74 -3.81 11.82 -21.70
N GLN A 75 -4.75 12.40 -20.95
CA GLN A 75 -4.85 13.82 -20.65
C GLN A 75 -4.43 14.13 -19.22
N VAL A 76 -3.87 15.33 -19.00
CA VAL A 76 -3.41 15.79 -17.69
C VAL A 76 -4.59 15.94 -16.73
N SER A 77 -5.71 16.47 -17.19
CA SER A 77 -6.94 16.65 -16.40
C SER A 77 -7.49 15.32 -15.85
N ASP A 78 -7.55 14.29 -16.70
CA ASP A 78 -7.99 12.94 -16.32
C ASP A 78 -7.01 12.32 -15.31
N CYS A 79 -5.70 12.45 -15.57
CA CYS A 79 -4.65 11.98 -14.67
C CYS A 79 -4.78 12.57 -13.25
N ILE A 80 -4.94 13.90 -13.15
CA ILE A 80 -5.11 14.61 -11.87
C ILE A 80 -6.41 14.21 -11.19
N SER A 81 -7.53 14.17 -11.94
CA SER A 81 -8.84 13.84 -11.39
C SER A 81 -8.87 12.43 -10.79
N ARG A 82 -8.28 11.46 -11.49
CA ARG A 82 -8.12 10.08 -10.99
C ARG A 82 -7.23 10.04 -9.75
N ALA A 83 -6.12 10.79 -9.74
CA ALA A 83 -5.19 10.80 -8.62
C ALA A 83 -5.84 11.36 -7.35
N ILE A 84 -6.61 12.44 -7.45
CA ILE A 84 -7.35 13.03 -6.32
C ILE A 84 -8.36 12.03 -5.75
N ARG A 85 -9.15 11.37 -6.62
CA ARG A 85 -10.11 10.34 -6.19
C ARG A 85 -9.40 9.16 -5.51
N ALA A 86 -8.29 8.70 -6.08
CA ALA A 86 -7.50 7.62 -5.52
C ALA A 86 -6.95 7.98 -4.13
N GLU A 87 -6.40 9.19 -3.97
CA GLU A 87 -5.89 9.66 -2.67
C GLU A 87 -6.99 9.71 -1.61
N TYR A 88 -8.18 10.20 -1.95
CA TYR A 88 -9.32 10.22 -1.06
C TYR A 88 -9.65 8.82 -0.54
N TRP A 89 -9.88 7.85 -1.44
CA TRP A 89 -10.25 6.49 -1.06
C TRP A 89 -9.16 5.73 -0.32
N ILE A 90 -7.89 5.92 -0.71
CA ILE A 90 -6.75 5.32 -0.03
C ILE A 90 -6.65 5.85 1.41
N ASN A 91 -6.85 7.14 1.62
CA ASN A 91 -6.81 7.73 2.96
C ASN A 91 -7.97 7.22 3.82
N GLN A 92 -9.18 7.12 3.26
CA GLN A 92 -10.34 6.54 3.97
C GLN A 92 -10.10 5.08 4.38
N ASP A 93 -9.60 4.22 3.48
CA ASP A 93 -9.27 2.83 3.80
C ASP A 93 -8.17 2.74 4.87
N LYS A 94 -7.14 3.60 4.78
CA LYS A 94 -6.06 3.66 5.78
C LYS A 94 -6.58 4.07 7.16
N GLU A 95 -7.47 5.05 7.23
CA GLU A 95 -8.10 5.49 8.48
C GLU A 95 -8.99 4.40 9.08
N ALA A 96 -9.83 3.74 8.26
CA ALA A 96 -10.68 2.63 8.70
C ALA A 96 -9.85 1.47 9.27
N ARG A 97 -8.77 1.07 8.57
CA ARG A 97 -7.83 0.05 9.07
C ARG A 97 -7.16 0.45 10.37
N ALA A 98 -6.77 1.72 10.50
CA ALA A 98 -6.16 2.23 11.73
C ALA A 98 -7.12 2.16 12.92
N GLN A 99 -8.41 2.45 12.72
CA GLN A 99 -9.43 2.32 13.76
C GLN A 99 -9.64 0.86 14.18
N ILE A 100 -9.76 -0.06 13.23
CA ILE A 100 -9.89 -1.50 13.53
C ILE A 100 -8.67 -2.01 14.30
N PHE A 101 -7.46 -1.57 13.94
CA PHE A 101 -6.25 -1.97 14.65
C PHE A 101 -6.21 -1.44 16.09
N LYS A 102 -6.66 -0.21 16.32
CA LYS A 102 -6.79 0.38 17.67
C LYS A 102 -7.79 -0.42 18.52
N ALA A 103 -8.98 -0.68 18.00
CA ALA A 103 -10.01 -1.45 18.71
C ALA A 103 -9.52 -2.85 19.11
N LYS A 104 -8.88 -3.59 18.17
CA LYS A 104 -8.31 -4.92 18.46
C LYS A 104 -7.19 -4.89 19.51
N LYS A 105 -6.42 -3.81 19.58
CA LYS A 105 -5.38 -3.63 20.59
C LYS A 105 -6.01 -3.42 21.97
N GLU A 106 -7.06 -2.61 22.05
CA GLU A 106 -7.82 -2.33 23.27
C GLU A 106 -8.52 -3.59 23.80
N GLU A 107 -9.19 -4.37 22.94
CA GLU A 107 -9.79 -5.66 23.31
C GLU A 107 -8.77 -6.63 23.92
N LYS A 108 -7.58 -6.76 23.34
CA LYS A 108 -6.51 -7.63 23.88
C LYS A 108 -5.97 -7.13 25.22
N THR A 109 -5.97 -5.82 25.47
CA THR A 109 -5.55 -5.27 26.77
C THR A 109 -6.61 -5.48 27.85
N VAL A 110 -7.89 -5.39 27.50
CA VAL A 110 -9.01 -5.64 28.42
C VAL A 110 -9.06 -7.12 28.82
N VAL A 111 -8.97 -8.06 27.87
CA VAL A 111 -9.01 -9.51 28.18
C VAL A 111 -7.83 -9.97 29.06
N LYS A 112 -6.66 -9.30 29.00
CA LYS A 112 -5.53 -9.58 29.90
C LYS A 112 -5.77 -9.12 31.35
N GLN A 113 -6.61 -8.11 31.58
CA GLN A 113 -6.97 -7.66 32.93
C GLN A 113 -8.04 -8.53 33.58
N PHE A 114 -8.87 -9.23 32.79
CA PHE A 114 -9.93 -10.13 33.26
C PHE A 114 -9.54 -11.62 33.34
N GLN A 115 -8.25 -11.96 33.46
CA GLN A 115 -7.85 -13.28 33.93
C GLN A 115 -7.72 -13.26 35.46
N PRO A 116 -8.65 -13.87 36.23
CA PRO A 116 -8.37 -14.17 37.61
C PRO A 116 -7.24 -15.19 37.65
N ARG A 117 -6.16 -14.82 38.32
CA ARG A 117 -5.04 -15.69 38.67
C ARG A 117 -5.57 -16.86 39.50
N GLN A 118 -5.94 -17.97 38.85
CA GLN A 118 -6.14 -19.23 39.55
C GLN A 118 -4.77 -19.71 40.02
N ASN A 119 -4.56 -19.61 41.33
CA ASN A 119 -3.42 -20.18 42.03
C ASN A 119 -3.33 -21.67 41.71
N GLN A 120 -2.29 -22.08 40.98
CA GLN A 120 -1.87 -23.47 40.97
C GLN A 120 -0.99 -23.68 42.21
N GLU A 121 -1.50 -24.48 43.13
CA GLU A 121 -0.78 -24.97 44.30
C GLU A 121 0.48 -25.71 43.85
N SER A 122 1.59 -25.34 44.46
CA SER A 122 2.92 -25.89 44.21
C SER A 122 3.12 -27.11 45.12
N TYR A 123 3.16 -28.31 44.54
CA TYR A 123 3.66 -29.51 45.21
C TYR A 123 5.09 -29.79 44.75
N PRO A 124 6.07 -30.02 45.65
CA PRO A 124 7.45 -30.22 45.25
C PRO A 124 7.84 -31.70 45.08
N LYS A 125 8.87 -31.87 44.24
CA LYS A 125 9.92 -32.93 44.22
C LYS A 125 9.63 -34.28 43.56
N GLY A 126 10.43 -34.53 42.53
CA GLY A 126 10.91 -35.85 42.11
C GLY A 126 12.14 -35.70 41.20
N GLN A 127 13.34 -35.65 41.79
CA GLN A 127 14.61 -35.78 41.07
C GLN A 127 14.79 -37.23 40.62
N ILE A 128 15.12 -37.45 39.35
CA ILE A 128 15.92 -38.63 38.95
C ILE A 128 16.95 -38.15 37.93
N ASN A 129 18.19 -38.02 38.41
CA ASN A 129 19.38 -38.00 37.57
C ASN A 129 19.56 -39.38 36.95
N ASN A 130 19.96 -39.47 35.68
CA ASN A 130 20.88 -40.52 35.27
C ASN A 130 21.76 -40.06 34.10
N SER A 131 23.04 -40.27 34.35
CA SER A 131 24.23 -40.12 33.53
C SER A 131 24.22 -40.92 32.22
N GLY A 132 24.92 -40.42 31.19
CA GLY A 132 25.22 -41.23 30.00
C GLY A 132 25.93 -40.49 28.86
N GLN A 133 27.25 -40.35 28.98
CA GLN A 133 28.28 -40.42 27.93
C GLN A 133 28.01 -39.90 26.49
N ASN A 134 28.72 -38.81 26.15
CA ASN A 134 29.70 -38.69 25.05
C ASN A 134 29.42 -39.39 23.69
N SER A 135 29.20 -38.60 22.62
CA SER A 135 29.99 -38.71 21.38
C SER A 135 29.65 -37.61 20.37
N LYS A 136 30.71 -37.02 19.81
CA LYS A 136 30.67 -36.15 18.63
C LYS A 136 30.21 -36.97 17.42
N GLN A 137 29.25 -36.47 16.65
CA GLN A 137 29.15 -36.83 15.23
C GLN A 137 28.61 -35.69 14.37
N PHE A 138 29.29 -35.53 13.26
CA PHE A 138 29.16 -34.52 12.23
C PHE A 138 27.81 -34.58 11.50
N GLY A 139 27.36 -33.39 11.08
CA GLY A 139 26.76 -33.11 9.78
C GLY A 139 25.55 -33.92 9.32
N LYS A 140 24.41 -33.23 9.17
CA LYS A 140 23.62 -33.20 7.93
C LYS A 140 22.45 -32.23 8.07
N ASN A 141 22.49 -31.18 7.24
CA ASN A 141 21.38 -30.27 6.99
C ASN A 141 20.16 -31.08 6.53
N LYS A 142 19.08 -31.07 7.32
CA LYS A 142 17.77 -31.54 6.88
C LYS A 142 16.76 -30.43 7.14
N ARG A 143 16.52 -29.64 6.09
CA ARG A 143 15.40 -28.70 6.02
C ARG A 143 14.12 -29.49 6.30
N LYS A 144 13.55 -29.34 7.49
CA LYS A 144 12.16 -29.74 7.73
C LYS A 144 11.29 -28.69 7.04
N GLY A 145 10.66 -29.10 5.94
CA GLY A 145 9.58 -28.33 5.35
C GLY A 145 8.54 -28.08 6.42
N ASN A 146 8.32 -26.81 6.74
CA ASN A 146 7.17 -26.42 7.52
C ASN A 146 5.96 -26.67 6.62
N ALA A 147 5.23 -27.74 6.90
CA ALA A 147 3.89 -27.90 6.37
C ALA A 147 3.11 -26.66 6.82
N ILE A 148 2.86 -25.75 5.90
CA ILE A 148 1.83 -24.75 6.06
C ILE A 148 0.53 -25.54 6.06
N GLY A 149 0.04 -25.87 7.25
CA GLY A 149 -1.38 -26.17 7.43
C GLY A 149 -2.14 -24.92 7.03
N GLN A 150 -2.42 -24.80 5.73
CA GLN A 150 -3.43 -23.90 5.25
C GLN A 150 -4.75 -24.54 5.67
N ASP A 151 -5.21 -24.20 6.86
CA ASP A 151 -6.62 -24.38 7.17
C ASP A 151 -7.36 -23.41 6.25
N LEU A 152 -7.86 -23.92 5.12
CA LEU A 152 -8.79 -23.19 4.27
C LEU A 152 -10.03 -22.90 5.11
N ILE A 153 -10.22 -21.63 5.48
CA ILE A 153 -11.51 -21.19 5.99
C ILE A 153 -12.48 -21.18 4.81
N VAL A 154 -13.35 -22.20 4.74
CA VAL A 154 -14.51 -22.18 3.85
C VAL A 154 -15.49 -21.16 4.41
N ILE A 155 -15.44 -19.94 3.87
CA ILE A 155 -16.46 -18.93 4.16
C ILE A 155 -17.74 -19.40 3.45
N LYS A 156 -18.77 -19.78 4.23
CA LYS A 156 -20.08 -20.06 3.66
C LYS A 156 -20.64 -18.77 3.07
N LEU A 157 -20.96 -18.82 1.79
CA LEU A 157 -21.46 -17.74 0.95
C LEU A 157 -22.96 -17.45 1.23
N GLN A 158 -23.30 -17.21 2.50
CA GLN A 158 -24.63 -16.80 2.99
C GLN A 158 -24.30 -15.68 3.96
N ASP A 159 -24.16 -14.41 3.58
CA ASP A 159 -25.17 -13.56 2.96
C ASP A 159 -24.45 -12.45 2.18
N TYR A 160 -24.34 -12.60 0.86
CA TYR A 160 -23.99 -11.46 0.01
C TYR A 160 -25.29 -10.77 -0.36
N ASP A 161 -25.50 -9.58 0.19
CA ASP A 161 -26.47 -8.64 -0.35
C ASP A 161 -26.06 -8.36 -1.80
N VAL A 162 -26.82 -8.94 -2.73
CA VAL A 162 -26.73 -8.60 -4.14
C VAL A 162 -27.15 -7.14 -4.24
N ILE A 163 -26.20 -6.25 -4.55
CA ILE A 163 -26.51 -4.87 -4.90
C ILE A 163 -27.29 -4.94 -6.21
N LEU A 164 -28.61 -5.01 -6.11
CA LEU A 164 -29.54 -4.81 -7.21
C LEU A 164 -29.41 -3.37 -7.65
N GLY A 165 -28.95 -3.16 -8.88
CA GLY A 165 -28.87 -1.82 -9.43
C GLY A 165 -28.15 -1.75 -10.75
N MET A 166 -28.71 -2.38 -11.79
CA MET A 166 -28.47 -1.93 -13.16
C MET A 166 -29.77 -2.06 -13.95
N ASP A 167 -30.65 -1.08 -13.76
CA ASP A 167 -31.70 -0.77 -14.73
C ASP A 167 -31.02 -0.42 -16.06
N PHE A 168 -31.03 -1.37 -16.98
CA PHE A 168 -30.57 -1.17 -18.34
C PHE A 168 -31.58 -0.24 -19.03
N LEU A 169 -31.14 0.99 -19.31
CA LEU A 169 -31.79 1.92 -20.23
C LEU A 169 -32.06 1.21 -21.57
N ILE A 170 -33.32 0.85 -21.83
CA ILE A 170 -33.78 0.48 -23.17
C ILE A 170 -34.06 1.79 -23.94
N PRO A 171 -33.38 2.06 -25.07
CA PRO A 171 -33.81 3.11 -25.97
C PRO A 171 -35.00 2.57 -26.78
N LYS A 172 -36.19 3.15 -26.63
CA LYS A 172 -37.26 2.97 -27.62
C LYS A 172 -37.00 3.90 -28.80
N PHE A 173 -36.45 3.34 -29.87
CA PHE A 173 -36.61 3.87 -31.22
C PHE A 173 -37.51 2.92 -32.03
N LEU A 174 -38.41 3.53 -32.82
CA LEU A 174 -39.33 2.96 -33.84
C LEU A 174 -40.57 2.22 -33.26
N ASN A 175 -41.83 2.52 -33.65
CA ASN A 175 -42.42 3.29 -34.75
C ASN A 175 -43.53 4.22 -34.23
#